data_AF-A0A8T5LN40-F1
#
_entry.id   AF-A0A8T5LN40-F1
#
_cell.length_a   1.000
_cell.length_b   1.000
_cell.length_c   1.000
_cell.angle_alpha   90.00
_cell.angle_beta   90.00
_cell.angle_gamma   90.00
#
_symmetry.space_group_name_H-M   'P 1'
#
loop_
_entity.id
_entity.type
_entity.pdbx_description
1 polymer ?
#
loop_
_entity_poly.entity_id
_entity_poly.type
_entity_poly.pdbx_seq_one_letter_code
_entity_poly.pdbx_strand_id
1 'polypeptide(L)'
;MNYKQFFLSKKNLDLVLKNLPQIICLAFILILAIKLRVDGTFVSDNMGQHFYYESLNIAEGYRLPLAGIHISFGGFIGPLSYYIGAIPLIFVKSVYAMSFFIALLNLFAIILSYVLVKRYFGSTAALTSSFLITVSSSAVFFSKRIHNTSLMPFFIVLLLYTLLRVIVDKDSKNLVLAAVASAVLIQLHLYGAIFIILTIMLLLIFRPPVNHRHVIAAIIVFIFLHTPLLLFEVSHGFENTSAVYNGLTHTTKSVSSYEPGG
;
A
#
# COMPACT_ATOMS: atom_id res chain seq x y z
N MET A 1 22.20 29.40 -10.45
CA MET A 1 20.85 30.01 -10.53
C MET A 1 20.40 30.36 -9.12
N ASN A 2 20.26 31.64 -8.79
CA ASN A 2 20.08 32.11 -7.41
C ASN A 2 18.62 31.88 -6.96
N TYR A 3 18.39 31.00 -5.97
CA TYR A 3 17.04 30.62 -5.50
C TYR A 3 16.16 31.82 -5.12
N LYS A 4 16.76 32.93 -4.68
CA LYS A 4 16.05 34.19 -4.42
C LYS A 4 15.39 34.79 -5.67
N GLN A 5 16.05 34.76 -6.83
CA GLN A 5 15.49 35.31 -8.08
C GLN A 5 14.34 34.47 -8.64
N PHE A 6 14.33 33.15 -8.39
CA PHE A 6 13.23 32.27 -8.79
C PHE A 6 11.94 32.57 -8.01
N PHE A 7 12.04 32.79 -6.70
CA PHE A 7 10.88 33.13 -5.85
C PHE A 7 10.38 34.58 -6.05
N LEU A 8 11.25 35.51 -6.43
CA LEU A 8 10.93 36.95 -6.55
C LEU A 8 10.40 37.36 -7.93
N SER A 9 10.19 36.43 -8.86
CA SER A 9 9.46 36.73 -10.09
C SER A 9 7.99 37.00 -9.76
N LYS A 10 7.48 38.18 -10.13
CA LYS A 10 6.07 38.61 -9.92
C LYS A 10 5.07 37.53 -10.31
N LYS A 11 5.32 36.82 -11.43
CA LYS A 11 4.49 35.71 -11.93
C LYS A 11 4.45 34.50 -10.98
N ASN A 12 5.54 34.16 -10.32
CA ASN A 12 5.60 33.06 -9.35
C ASN A 12 4.93 33.45 -8.04
N LEU A 13 5.10 34.71 -7.61
CA LEU A 13 4.42 35.25 -6.44
C LEU A 13 2.89 35.27 -6.63
N ASP A 14 2.41 35.72 -7.79
CA ASP A 14 0.99 35.74 -8.13
C ASP A 14 0.38 34.32 -8.15
N LEU A 15 1.14 33.34 -8.66
CA LEU A 15 0.72 31.94 -8.66
C LEU A 15 0.63 31.38 -7.22
N VAL A 16 1.59 31.71 -6.35
CA VAL A 16 1.57 31.31 -4.94
C VAL A 16 0.40 31.96 -4.22
N LEU A 17 0.22 33.28 -4.35
CA LEU A 17 -0.87 34.02 -3.72
C LEU A 17 -2.25 33.49 -4.15
N LYS A 18 -2.43 33.15 -5.43
CA LYS A 18 -3.67 32.56 -5.94
C LYS A 18 -3.99 31.20 -5.32
N ASN A 19 -2.97 30.40 -4.96
CA ASN A 19 -3.15 29.07 -4.36
C ASN A 19 -2.96 29.07 -2.84
N LEU A 20 -2.64 30.21 -2.22
CA LEU A 20 -2.28 30.33 -0.82
C LEU A 20 -3.33 29.73 0.13
N PRO A 21 -4.65 29.97 -0.04
CA PRO A 21 -5.66 29.35 0.81
C PRO A 21 -5.62 27.82 0.77
N GLN A 22 -5.41 27.25 -0.42
CA GLN A 22 -5.35 25.79 -0.61
C GLN A 22 -4.10 25.19 0.04
N ILE A 23 -2.97 25.90 -0.04
CA ILE A 23 -1.72 25.51 0.60
C ILE A 23 -1.88 25.54 2.13
N ILE A 24 -2.51 26.59 2.67
CA ILE A 24 -2.78 26.71 4.11
C ILE A 24 -3.70 25.57 4.57
N CYS A 25 -4.80 25.30 3.85
CA CYS A 25 -5.69 24.19 4.17
C CYS A 25 -4.96 22.84 4.12
N LEU A 26 -4.14 22.58 3.10
CA LEU A 26 -3.38 21.35 3.02
C LEU A 26 -2.36 21.23 4.16
N ALA A 27 -1.63 22.31 4.47
CA ALA A 27 -0.69 22.34 5.58
C ALA A 27 -1.40 22.05 6.92
N PHE A 28 -2.56 22.65 7.15
CA PHE A 28 -3.39 22.35 8.32
C PHE A 28 -3.80 20.87 8.38
N ILE A 29 -4.27 20.31 7.27
CA ILE A 29 -4.64 18.87 7.19
C ILE A 29 -3.43 17.99 7.51
N LEU A 30 -2.23 18.31 7.00
CA LEU A 30 -1.04 17.51 7.23
C LEU A 30 -0.52 17.63 8.67
N ILE A 31 -0.55 18.82 9.26
CA ILE A 31 -0.22 19.03 10.69
C ILE A 31 -1.19 18.23 11.57
N LEU A 32 -2.49 18.29 11.28
CA LEU A 32 -3.49 17.52 11.99
C LEU A 32 -3.27 16.01 11.82
N ALA A 33 -2.97 15.55 10.60
CA ALA A 33 -2.67 14.15 10.32
C ALA A 33 -1.46 13.65 11.11
N ILE A 34 -0.39 14.44 11.19
CA ILE A 34 0.80 14.13 12.01
C ILE A 34 0.40 14.04 13.48
N LYS A 35 -0.28 15.06 14.03
CA LYS A 35 -0.68 15.09 15.44
C LYS A 35 -1.55 13.88 15.83
N LEU A 36 -2.46 13.47 14.95
CA LEU A 36 -3.35 12.34 15.22
C LEU A 36 -2.67 10.97 15.12
N ARG A 37 -1.57 10.86 14.36
CA ARG A 37 -0.93 9.56 14.04
C ARG A 37 0.40 9.36 14.76
N VAL A 38 1.07 10.45 15.14
CA VAL A 38 2.39 10.46 15.78
C VAL A 38 2.28 11.13 17.15
N ASP A 39 1.69 10.41 18.09
CA ASP A 39 1.52 10.84 19.49
C ASP A 39 2.28 9.96 20.49
N GLY A 40 3.19 9.11 19.99
CA GLY A 40 3.96 8.18 20.81
C GLY A 40 3.20 6.90 21.18
N THR A 41 1.94 6.77 20.79
CA THR A 41 1.15 5.54 21.01
C THR A 41 1.23 4.60 19.82
N PHE A 42 1.14 3.30 20.07
CA PHE A 42 1.01 2.27 19.05
C PHE A 42 0.12 1.14 19.55
N VAL A 43 -0.47 0.40 18.63
CA VAL A 43 -1.28 -0.78 18.92
C VAL A 43 -0.59 -1.99 18.32
N SER A 44 -0.38 -3.04 19.11
CA SER A 44 0.14 -4.31 18.60
C SER A 44 -0.59 -5.46 19.26
N ASP A 45 -1.01 -6.42 18.45
CA ASP A 45 -1.46 -7.75 18.88
C ASP A 45 -0.37 -8.78 18.61
N ASN A 46 -0.67 -10.07 18.81
CA ASN A 46 0.28 -11.16 18.58
C ASN A 46 0.76 -11.22 17.12
N MET A 47 -0.12 -10.95 16.16
CA MET A 47 0.24 -10.89 14.74
C MET A 47 1.18 -9.71 14.46
N GLY A 48 0.91 -8.56 15.06
CA GLY A 48 1.78 -7.39 15.00
C GLY A 48 3.15 -7.59 15.61
N GLN A 49 3.23 -8.34 16.72
CA GLN A 49 4.51 -8.72 17.32
C GLN A 49 5.30 -9.66 16.41
N HIS A 50 4.64 -10.68 15.83
CA HIS A 50 5.28 -11.56 14.85
C HIS A 50 5.80 -10.75 13.66
N PHE A 51 4.97 -9.86 13.11
CA PHE A 51 5.35 -8.96 12.03
C PHE A 51 6.61 -8.12 12.37
N TYR A 52 6.67 -7.57 13.58
CA TYR A 52 7.83 -6.83 14.08
C TYR A 52 9.08 -7.70 14.17
N TYR A 53 8.99 -8.88 14.80
CA TYR A 53 10.15 -9.75 15.01
C TYR A 53 10.71 -10.32 13.69
N GLU A 54 9.84 -10.69 12.73
CA GLU A 54 10.30 -11.10 11.40
C GLU A 54 11.04 -9.98 10.68
N SER A 55 10.48 -8.77 10.72
CA SER A 55 11.10 -7.57 10.14
C SER A 55 12.43 -7.24 10.81
N LEU A 56 12.53 -7.42 12.13
CA LEU A 56 13.76 -7.21 12.89
C LEU A 56 14.82 -8.25 12.52
N ASN A 57 14.45 -9.52 12.41
CA ASN A 57 15.38 -10.59 12.00
C ASN A 57 16.00 -10.33 10.62
N ILE A 58 15.23 -9.74 9.70
CA ILE A 58 15.73 -9.29 8.40
C ILE A 58 16.70 -8.13 8.56
N ALA A 59 16.32 -7.10 9.34
CA ALA A 59 17.15 -5.93 9.57
C ALA A 59 18.49 -6.26 10.27
N GLU A 60 18.51 -7.31 11.09
CA GLU A 60 19.71 -7.83 11.75
C GLU A 60 20.51 -8.82 10.91
N GLY A 61 20.00 -9.19 9.72
CA GLY A 61 20.66 -10.12 8.81
C GLY A 61 20.59 -11.59 9.26
N TYR A 62 19.73 -11.93 10.22
CA TYR A 62 19.58 -13.32 10.69
C TYR A 62 18.93 -14.23 9.65
N ARG A 63 17.95 -13.73 8.90
CA ARG A 63 17.30 -14.50 7.83
C ARG A 63 16.61 -13.64 6.79
N LEU A 64 16.46 -14.21 5.60
CA LEU A 64 15.60 -13.71 4.53
C LEU A 64 14.48 -14.72 4.29
N PRO A 65 13.31 -14.56 4.94
CA PRO A 65 12.22 -15.51 4.80
C PRO A 65 11.71 -15.52 3.37
N LEU A 66 11.42 -16.72 2.85
CA LEU A 66 10.83 -16.92 1.52
C LEU A 66 9.28 -16.89 1.56
N ALA A 67 8.70 -17.15 2.73
CA ALA A 67 7.27 -17.10 3.00
C ALA A 67 6.95 -16.04 4.07
N GLY A 68 5.78 -15.44 3.97
CA GLY A 68 5.28 -14.39 4.83
C GLY A 68 4.34 -14.91 5.92
N ILE A 69 3.28 -14.16 6.17
CA ILE A 69 2.31 -14.44 7.24
C ILE A 69 1.44 -15.65 6.86
N HIS A 70 1.17 -16.50 7.84
CA HIS A 70 0.22 -17.61 7.67
C HIS A 70 -1.21 -17.07 7.54
N ILE A 71 -1.97 -17.62 6.60
CA ILE A 71 -3.34 -17.20 6.31
C ILE A 71 -4.37 -18.20 6.84
N SER A 72 -5.56 -17.72 7.20
CA SER A 72 -6.61 -18.57 7.79
C SER A 72 -7.12 -19.66 6.85
N PHE A 73 -6.94 -19.50 5.54
CA PHE A 73 -7.28 -20.51 4.52
C PHE A 73 -6.17 -21.55 4.32
N GLY A 74 -5.16 -21.60 5.19
CA GLY A 74 -4.01 -22.48 5.04
C GLY A 74 -2.94 -21.89 4.12
N GLY A 75 -1.68 -22.17 4.45
CA GLY A 75 -0.51 -21.66 3.72
C GLY A 75 -0.09 -20.26 4.17
N PHE A 76 0.70 -19.61 3.34
CA PHE A 76 1.41 -18.36 3.60
C PHE A 76 1.29 -17.42 2.39
N ILE A 77 1.19 -16.11 2.67
CA ILE A 77 1.40 -15.07 1.65
C ILE A 77 2.91 -14.81 1.47
N GLY A 78 3.28 -13.99 0.49
CA GLY A 78 4.69 -13.65 0.28
C GLY A 78 5.29 -12.74 1.37
N PRO A 79 6.63 -12.70 1.49
CA PRO A 79 7.34 -12.06 2.60
C PRO A 79 7.54 -10.55 2.43
N LEU A 80 7.04 -9.90 1.36
CA LEU A 80 7.26 -8.48 1.12
C LEU A 80 6.83 -7.58 2.27
N SER A 81 5.80 -7.96 3.03
CA SER A 81 5.39 -7.21 4.22
C SER A 81 6.56 -7.07 5.20
N TYR A 82 7.28 -8.15 5.47
CA TYR A 82 8.45 -8.19 6.36
C TYR A 82 9.61 -7.38 5.82
N TYR A 83 9.87 -7.44 4.51
CA TYR A 83 10.93 -6.64 3.89
C TYR A 83 10.64 -5.14 3.99
N ILE A 84 9.39 -4.73 3.78
CA ILE A 84 8.97 -3.33 3.94
C ILE A 84 9.07 -2.91 5.42
N GLY A 85 8.65 -3.78 6.35
CA GLY A 85 8.75 -3.56 7.79
C GLY A 85 10.18 -3.46 8.31
N ALA A 86 11.14 -4.11 7.64
CA ALA A 86 12.56 -4.08 8.00
C ALA A 86 13.23 -2.73 7.71
N ILE A 87 12.71 -1.95 6.74
CA ILE A 87 13.28 -0.66 6.31
C ILE A 87 13.60 0.28 7.48
N PRO A 88 12.66 0.63 8.39
CA PRO A 88 12.97 1.48 9.53
C PRO A 88 13.90 0.83 10.55
N LEU A 89 13.86 -0.50 10.66
CA LEU A 89 14.60 -1.26 11.69
C LEU A 89 16.09 -1.40 11.36
N ILE A 90 16.48 -1.27 10.09
CA ILE A 90 17.88 -1.18 9.67
C ILE A 90 18.56 0.04 10.32
N PHE A 91 17.82 1.13 10.51
CA PHE A 91 18.35 2.36 11.10
C PHE A 91 18.17 2.41 12.61
N VAL A 92 16.98 2.02 13.10
CA VAL A 92 16.62 2.08 14.51
C VAL A 92 15.84 0.82 14.89
N LYS A 93 16.46 -0.07 15.66
CA LYS A 93 15.89 -1.33 16.14
C LYS A 93 14.90 -1.10 17.28
N SER A 94 13.75 -0.52 16.96
CA SER A 94 12.73 -0.18 17.94
C SER A 94 11.33 -0.33 17.36
N VAL A 95 10.42 -0.82 18.20
CA VAL A 95 8.98 -0.89 17.91
C VAL A 95 8.43 0.50 17.55
N TYR A 96 8.96 1.56 18.18
CA TYR A 96 8.57 2.94 17.88
C TYR A 96 9.01 3.38 16.47
N ALA A 97 10.17 2.94 16.00
CA ALA A 97 10.64 3.25 14.65
C ALA A 97 9.73 2.63 13.58
N MET A 98 9.30 1.38 13.81
CA MET A 98 8.35 0.70 12.93
C MET A 98 6.96 1.34 12.96
N SER A 99 6.44 1.68 14.15
CA SER A 99 5.17 2.40 14.29
C SER A 99 5.20 3.76 13.58
N PHE A 100 6.27 4.53 13.78
CA PHE A 100 6.47 5.82 13.11
C PHE A 100 6.52 5.67 11.58
N PHE A 101 7.19 4.63 11.07
CA PHE A 101 7.24 4.35 9.64
C PHE A 101 5.86 4.02 9.06
N ILE A 102 5.05 3.23 9.76
CA ILE A 102 3.66 2.94 9.35
C ILE A 102 2.83 4.23 9.33
N ALA A 103 2.95 5.07 10.36
CA ALA A 103 2.29 6.37 10.42
C ALA A 103 2.73 7.28 9.26
N LEU A 104 4.03 7.27 8.92
CA LEU A 104 4.60 8.03 7.81
C LEU A 104 4.07 7.55 6.44
N LEU A 105 3.99 6.24 6.21
CA LEU A 105 3.38 5.69 5.00
C LEU A 105 1.90 6.09 4.88
N ASN A 106 1.17 6.08 5.99
CA ASN A 106 -0.22 6.55 6.01
C ASN A 106 -0.33 8.06 5.76
N LEU A 107 0.62 8.86 6.22
CA LEU A 107 0.69 10.29 5.87
C LEU A 107 0.95 10.47 4.36
N PHE A 108 1.85 9.68 3.78
CA PHE A 108 2.06 9.68 2.33
C PHE A 108 0.81 9.20 1.56
N ALA A 109 0.01 8.29 2.11
CA ALA A 109 -1.27 7.91 1.52
C ALA A 109 -2.23 9.10 1.44
N ILE A 110 -2.29 9.95 2.48
CA ILE A 110 -3.10 11.18 2.48
C ILE A 110 -2.59 12.17 1.43
N ILE A 111 -1.28 12.39 1.36
CA ILE A 111 -0.67 13.29 0.36
C ILE A 111 -0.94 12.78 -1.06
N LEU A 112 -0.75 11.49 -1.29
CA LEU A 112 -0.98 10.89 -2.60
C LEU A 112 -2.46 10.90 -2.98
N SER A 113 -3.37 10.74 -2.01
CA SER A 113 -4.81 10.88 -2.19
C SER A 113 -5.17 12.31 -2.61
N TYR A 114 -4.61 13.32 -1.94
CA TYR A 114 -4.76 14.72 -2.35
C TYR A 114 -4.31 14.93 -3.80
N VAL A 115 -3.12 14.42 -4.16
CA VAL A 115 -2.56 14.56 -5.52
C VAL A 115 -3.46 13.87 -6.56
N LEU A 116 -3.89 12.64 -6.28
CA LEU A 116 -4.80 11.88 -7.13
C LEU A 116 -6.10 12.66 -7.33
N VAL A 117 -6.79 13.01 -6.25
CA VAL A 117 -8.11 13.63 -6.33
C VAL A 117 -8.01 15.02 -6.96
N LYS A 118 -6.97 15.80 -6.66
CA LYS A 118 -6.75 17.13 -7.24
C LYS A 118 -6.59 17.06 -8.75
N ARG A 119 -5.84 16.06 -9.24
CA ARG A 119 -5.59 15.88 -10.68
C ARG A 119 -6.86 15.62 -11.47
N TYR A 120 -7.77 14.80 -10.95
CA TYR A 120 -8.95 14.32 -11.70
C TYR A 120 -10.28 14.98 -11.31
N PHE A 121 -10.39 15.53 -10.10
CA PHE A 121 -11.64 16.04 -9.53
C PHE A 121 -11.52 17.46 -8.94
N GLY A 122 -10.33 18.09 -9.00
CA GLY A 122 -10.10 19.46 -8.58
C GLY A 122 -9.78 19.67 -7.09
N SER A 123 -9.37 20.89 -6.73
CA SER A 123 -8.82 21.21 -5.41
C SER A 123 -9.80 21.02 -4.25
N THR A 124 -11.08 21.37 -4.44
CA THR A 124 -12.09 21.26 -3.37
C THR A 124 -12.31 19.80 -2.98
N ALA A 125 -12.57 18.92 -3.96
CA ALA A 125 -12.72 17.50 -3.73
C ALA A 125 -11.46 16.89 -3.06
N ALA A 126 -10.27 17.34 -3.47
CA ALA A 126 -9.01 16.87 -2.90
C ALA A 126 -8.84 17.28 -1.43
N LEU A 127 -9.14 18.54 -1.08
CA LEU A 127 -9.08 19.01 0.30
C LEU A 127 -10.12 18.29 1.16
N THR A 128 -11.35 18.16 0.69
CA THR A 128 -12.44 17.48 1.41
C THR A 128 -12.11 16.01 1.67
N SER A 129 -11.73 15.25 0.64
CA SER A 129 -11.37 13.84 0.80
C SER A 129 -10.15 13.65 1.71
N SER A 130 -9.12 14.48 1.57
CA SER A 130 -7.93 14.43 2.44
C SER A 130 -8.28 14.74 3.89
N PHE A 131 -9.13 15.74 4.14
CA PHE A 131 -9.61 16.05 5.48
C PHE A 131 -10.38 14.87 6.09
N LEU A 132 -11.32 14.27 5.34
CA LEU A 132 -12.10 13.12 5.80
C LEU A 132 -11.22 11.91 6.16
N ILE A 133 -10.21 11.60 5.34
CA ILE A 133 -9.24 10.52 5.62
C ILE A 133 -8.40 10.87 6.86
N THR A 134 -8.01 12.14 7.01
CA THR A 134 -7.20 12.60 8.15
C THR A 134 -7.93 12.40 9.48
N VAL A 135 -9.23 12.74 9.55
CA VAL A 135 -10.03 12.69 10.79
C VAL A 135 -10.76 11.36 11.01
N SER A 136 -10.75 10.45 10.03
CA SER A 136 -11.38 9.13 10.15
C SER A 136 -10.78 8.34 11.32
N SER A 137 -11.62 7.97 12.29
CA SER A 137 -11.21 7.20 13.47
C SER A 137 -10.56 5.86 13.08
N SER A 138 -11.14 5.16 12.11
CA SER A 138 -10.59 3.91 11.58
C SER A 138 -9.22 4.14 10.93
N ALA A 139 -9.07 5.16 10.09
CA ALA A 139 -7.79 5.44 9.44
C ALA A 139 -6.69 5.82 10.44
N VAL A 140 -7.03 6.58 11.49
CA VAL A 140 -6.11 6.91 12.57
C VAL A 140 -5.73 5.65 13.36
N PHE A 141 -6.70 4.82 13.74
CA PHE A 141 -6.44 3.58 14.46
C PHE A 141 -5.49 2.64 13.71
N PHE A 142 -5.77 2.36 12.43
CA PHE A 142 -4.92 1.47 11.63
C PHE A 142 -3.52 2.07 11.36
N SER A 143 -3.40 3.39 11.26
CA SER A 143 -2.08 4.02 11.09
C SER A 143 -1.15 3.87 12.30
N LYS A 144 -1.70 3.55 13.49
CA LYS A 144 -0.95 3.30 14.73
C LYS A 144 -0.77 1.81 15.02
N ARG A 145 -1.40 0.94 14.24
CA ARG A 145 -1.35 -0.51 14.45
C ARG A 145 -0.13 -1.08 13.75
N ILE A 146 0.74 -1.76 14.49
CA ILE A 146 1.86 -2.50 13.92
C ILE A 146 1.30 -3.78 13.32
N HIS A 147 0.98 -3.72 12.03
CA HIS A 147 0.40 -4.84 11.29
C HIS A 147 0.67 -4.64 9.80
N ASN A 148 0.85 -5.73 9.06
CA ASN A 148 1.06 -5.73 7.61
C ASN A 148 -0.06 -5.00 6.84
N THR A 149 -1.31 -5.14 7.29
CA THR A 149 -2.45 -4.45 6.65
C THR A 149 -2.40 -2.94 6.83
N SER A 150 -1.72 -2.42 7.83
CA SER A 150 -1.55 -0.98 8.05
C SER A 150 -0.69 -0.31 6.97
N LEU A 151 0.04 -1.10 6.18
CA LEU A 151 0.79 -0.63 5.01
C LEU A 151 -0.09 -0.45 3.77
N MET A 152 -1.24 -1.16 3.70
CA MET A 152 -2.10 -1.20 2.51
C MET A 152 -2.61 0.16 2.03
N PRO A 153 -3.05 1.11 2.90
CA PRO A 153 -3.65 2.37 2.43
C PRO A 153 -2.77 3.13 1.43
N PHE A 154 -1.46 3.18 1.66
CA PHE A 154 -0.53 3.81 0.74
C PHE A 154 -0.50 3.11 -0.63
N PHE A 155 -0.35 1.79 -0.64
CA PHE A 155 -0.26 1.03 -1.89
C PHE A 155 -1.58 0.97 -2.66
N ILE A 156 -2.73 1.01 -1.96
CA ILE A 156 -4.05 1.12 -2.59
C ILE A 156 -4.15 2.45 -3.35
N VAL A 157 -3.85 3.57 -2.69
CA VAL A 157 -3.92 4.90 -3.32
C VAL A 157 -2.89 5.01 -4.45
N LEU A 158 -1.70 4.42 -4.28
CA LEU A 158 -0.68 4.35 -5.34
C LEU A 158 -1.17 3.56 -6.56
N LEU A 159 -1.82 2.42 -6.35
CA LEU A 159 -2.40 1.64 -7.43
C LEU A 159 -3.49 2.44 -8.15
N LEU A 160 -4.44 3.03 -7.42
CA LEU A 160 -5.52 3.83 -8.03
C LEU A 160 -4.96 5.02 -8.81
N TYR A 161 -3.96 5.72 -8.25
CA TYR A 161 -3.30 6.83 -8.93
C TYR A 161 -2.66 6.38 -10.24
N THR A 162 -1.87 5.31 -10.20
CA THR A 162 -1.15 4.79 -11.38
C THR A 162 -2.09 4.20 -12.42
N LEU A 163 -3.18 3.54 -12.03
CA LEU A 163 -4.20 3.07 -12.97
C LEU A 163 -4.90 4.22 -13.66
N LEU A 164 -5.29 5.28 -12.95
CA LEU A 164 -5.87 6.47 -13.58
C LEU A 164 -4.86 7.15 -14.52
N ARG A 165 -3.57 7.15 -14.20
CA ARG A 165 -2.53 7.63 -15.12
C ARG A 165 -2.48 6.81 -16.42
N VAL A 166 -2.60 5.49 -16.33
CA VAL A 166 -2.63 4.64 -17.52
C VAL A 166 -3.93 4.83 -18.31
N ILE A 167 -5.08 4.91 -17.63
CA ILE A 167 -6.40 4.89 -18.26
C ILE A 167 -6.80 6.27 -18.79
N VAL A 168 -6.66 7.31 -17.98
CA VAL A 168 -7.11 8.67 -18.27
C VAL A 168 -6.00 9.45 -18.98
N ASP A 169 -4.81 9.52 -18.37
CA ASP A 169 -3.67 10.27 -18.92
C ASP A 169 -2.95 9.54 -20.07
N LYS A 170 -3.35 8.29 -20.37
CA LYS A 170 -2.75 7.42 -21.42
C LYS A 170 -1.24 7.20 -21.23
N ASP A 171 -0.75 7.34 -19.99
CA ASP A 171 0.66 7.21 -19.65
C ASP A 171 0.98 5.78 -19.22
N SER A 172 1.20 4.94 -20.23
CA SER A 172 1.45 3.50 -20.05
C SER A 172 2.67 3.15 -19.21
N LYS A 173 3.62 4.08 -18.97
CA LYS A 173 4.78 3.83 -18.09
C LYS A 173 4.35 3.53 -16.65
N ASN A 174 3.24 4.11 -16.21
CA ASN A 174 2.71 3.90 -14.86
C ASN A 174 2.19 2.48 -14.64
N LEU A 175 2.03 1.67 -15.70
CA LEU A 175 1.65 0.27 -15.57
C LEU A 175 2.68 -0.54 -14.75
N VAL A 176 3.97 -0.19 -14.86
CA VAL A 176 5.01 -0.84 -14.07
C VAL A 176 4.82 -0.56 -12.58
N LEU A 177 4.51 0.69 -12.22
CA LEU A 177 4.27 1.07 -10.82
C LEU A 177 2.94 0.52 -10.29
N ALA A 178 1.92 0.41 -11.15
CA ALA A 178 0.68 -0.30 -10.83
C ALA A 178 0.97 -1.78 -10.50
N ALA A 179 1.80 -2.46 -11.31
CA ALA A 179 2.19 -3.84 -11.05
C ALA A 179 2.98 -3.99 -9.74
N VAL A 180 3.88 -3.06 -9.41
CA VAL A 180 4.56 -3.02 -8.10
C VAL A 180 3.54 -2.92 -6.97
N ALA A 181 2.62 -1.95 -7.06
CA ALA A 181 1.61 -1.74 -6.02
C ALA A 181 0.70 -2.97 -5.86
N SER A 182 0.24 -3.57 -6.96
CA SER A 182 -0.54 -4.82 -6.93
C SER A 182 0.23 -5.98 -6.32
N ALA A 183 1.51 -6.15 -6.69
CA ALA A 183 2.35 -7.22 -6.14
C ALA A 183 2.51 -7.10 -4.62
N VAL A 184 2.77 -5.88 -4.14
CA VAL A 184 2.86 -5.60 -2.71
C VAL A 184 1.52 -5.90 -2.03
N LEU A 185 0.39 -5.41 -2.56
CA LEU A 185 -0.93 -5.55 -1.92
C LEU A 185 -1.33 -7.01 -1.66
N ILE A 186 -1.06 -7.93 -2.59
CA ILE A 186 -1.36 -9.36 -2.44
C ILE A 186 -0.54 -9.97 -1.30
N GLN A 187 0.73 -9.56 -1.19
CA GLN A 187 1.64 -10.04 -0.14
C GLN A 187 1.41 -9.35 1.20
N LEU A 188 0.66 -8.25 1.24
CA LEU A 188 0.19 -7.65 2.49
C LEU A 188 -1.05 -8.36 3.02
N HIS A 189 -1.97 -8.80 2.18
CA HIS A 189 -3.19 -9.50 2.62
C HIS A 189 -3.84 -10.22 1.44
N LEU A 190 -4.54 -11.35 1.67
CA LEU A 190 -5.23 -12.08 0.61
C LEU A 190 -6.26 -11.24 -0.16
N TYR A 191 -6.98 -10.38 0.54
CA TYR A 191 -7.89 -9.40 -0.09
C TYR A 191 -7.17 -8.49 -1.09
N GLY A 192 -5.85 -8.38 -1.03
CA GLY A 192 -5.01 -7.73 -2.05
C GLY A 192 -5.24 -8.27 -3.47
N ALA A 193 -5.63 -9.54 -3.61
CA ALA A 193 -5.94 -10.15 -4.91
C ALA A 193 -7.07 -9.42 -5.66
N ILE A 194 -8.03 -8.79 -4.94
CA ILE A 194 -9.11 -8.03 -5.56
C ILE A 194 -8.57 -6.87 -6.42
N PHE A 195 -7.42 -6.32 -6.03
CA PHE A 195 -6.81 -5.20 -6.73
C PHE A 195 -6.14 -5.63 -8.06
N ILE A 196 -5.71 -6.89 -8.19
CA ILE A 196 -5.31 -7.43 -9.49
C ILE A 196 -6.53 -7.54 -10.40
N ILE A 197 -7.60 -8.16 -9.87
CA ILE A 197 -8.84 -8.35 -10.63
C ILE A 197 -9.36 -7.00 -11.11
N LEU A 198 -9.41 -6.01 -10.21
CA LEU A 198 -9.77 -4.64 -10.54
C LEU A 198 -8.85 -4.05 -11.63
N THR A 199 -7.54 -4.22 -11.50
CA THR A 199 -6.56 -3.73 -12.50
C THR A 199 -6.84 -4.32 -13.88
N ILE A 200 -6.95 -5.65 -13.98
CA ILE A 200 -7.21 -6.36 -15.23
C ILE A 200 -8.57 -5.92 -15.80
N MET A 201 -9.62 -5.92 -14.97
CA MET A 201 -10.97 -5.54 -15.37
C MET A 201 -11.00 -4.12 -15.96
N LEU A 202 -10.38 -3.14 -15.29
CA LEU A 202 -10.33 -1.76 -15.77
C LEU A 202 -9.55 -1.64 -17.09
N LEU A 203 -8.44 -2.36 -17.24
CA LEU A 203 -7.67 -2.37 -18.50
C LEU A 203 -8.47 -3.01 -19.64
N LEU A 204 -9.27 -4.05 -19.38
CA LEU A 204 -10.12 -4.71 -20.37
C LEU A 204 -11.34 -3.87 -20.79
N ILE A 205 -11.93 -3.13 -19.84
CA ILE A 205 -13.08 -2.25 -20.09
C ILE A 205 -12.65 -1.00 -20.85
N PHE A 206 -11.65 -0.28 -20.34
CA PHE A 206 -11.27 1.03 -20.90
C PHE A 206 -10.27 0.96 -22.04
N ARG A 207 -9.59 -0.19 -22.20
CA ARG A 207 -8.64 -0.49 -23.29
C ARG A 207 -7.70 0.68 -23.61
N PRO A 208 -6.98 1.24 -22.61
CA PRO A 208 -6.04 2.32 -22.90
C PRO A 208 -4.94 1.83 -23.85
N PRO A 209 -4.35 2.72 -24.66
CA PRO A 209 -3.21 2.39 -25.49
C PRO A 209 -2.01 2.12 -24.58
N VAL A 210 -1.62 0.85 -24.45
CA VAL A 210 -0.48 0.44 -23.64
C VAL A 210 0.65 -0.03 -24.53
N ASN A 211 1.85 0.51 -24.31
CA ASN A 211 3.05 0.03 -24.98
C ASN A 211 3.42 -1.38 -24.46
N HIS A 212 3.61 -2.34 -25.37
CA HIS A 212 3.99 -3.72 -25.03
C HIS A 212 5.24 -3.81 -24.15
N ARG A 213 6.21 -2.89 -24.29
CA ARG A 213 7.41 -2.84 -23.44
C ARG A 213 7.06 -2.60 -21.98
N HIS A 214 6.07 -1.74 -21.70
CA HIS A 214 5.62 -1.47 -20.34
C HIS A 214 4.80 -2.64 -19.77
N VAL A 215 4.07 -3.38 -20.62
CA VAL A 215 3.40 -4.63 -20.21
C VAL A 215 4.43 -5.69 -19.81
N ILE A 216 5.44 -5.92 -20.66
CA ILE A 216 6.51 -6.87 -20.37
C ILE A 216 7.25 -6.47 -19.09
N ALA A 217 7.62 -5.19 -18.96
CA ALA A 217 8.28 -4.69 -17.75
C ALA A 217 7.40 -4.86 -16.49
N ALA A 218 6.10 -4.61 -16.59
CA ALA A 218 5.16 -4.80 -15.49
C ALA A 218 5.07 -6.28 -15.08
N ILE A 219 4.99 -7.21 -16.03
CA ILE A 219 4.97 -8.66 -15.77
C ILE A 219 6.29 -9.10 -15.12
N ILE A 220 7.43 -8.67 -15.66
CA ILE A 220 8.75 -9.02 -15.13
C ILE A 220 8.88 -8.53 -13.67
N VAL A 221 8.53 -7.27 -13.40
CA VAL A 221 8.61 -6.70 -12.05
C VAL A 221 7.63 -7.41 -11.09
N PHE A 222 6.42 -7.72 -11.56
CA PHE A 222 5.45 -8.46 -10.76
C PHE A 222 5.97 -9.84 -10.38
N ILE A 223 6.48 -10.62 -11.34
CA ILE A 223 7.05 -11.95 -11.10
C ILE A 223 8.27 -11.84 -10.19
N PHE A 224 9.16 -10.88 -10.46
CA PHE A 224 10.37 -10.63 -9.67
C PHE A 224 10.03 -10.40 -8.19
N LEU A 225 9.01 -9.59 -7.90
CA LEU A 225 8.57 -9.31 -6.54
C LEU A 225 7.93 -10.51 -5.82
N HIS A 226 7.46 -11.52 -6.57
CA HIS A 226 6.96 -12.78 -6.02
C HIS A 226 8.02 -13.89 -5.97
N THR A 227 9.25 -13.62 -6.42
CA THR A 227 10.31 -14.64 -6.46
C THR A 227 10.56 -15.34 -5.12
N PRO A 228 10.54 -14.68 -3.93
CA PRO A 228 10.75 -15.40 -2.68
C PRO A 228 9.67 -16.47 -2.44
N LEU A 229 8.40 -16.12 -2.66
CA LEU A 229 7.28 -17.05 -2.50
C LEU A 229 7.34 -18.17 -3.55
N LEU A 230 7.70 -17.84 -4.80
CA LEU A 230 7.86 -18.84 -5.86
C LEU A 230 8.99 -19.84 -5.53
N LEU A 231 10.09 -19.36 -4.95
CA LEU A 231 11.18 -20.22 -4.49
C LEU A 231 10.74 -21.09 -3.32
N PHE A 232 9.94 -20.56 -2.40
CA PHE A 232 9.34 -21.33 -1.30
C PHE A 232 8.44 -22.46 -1.82
N GLU A 233 7.58 -22.18 -2.79
CA GLU A 233 6.71 -23.18 -3.42
C GLU A 233 7.53 -24.31 -4.06
N VAL A 234 8.55 -23.96 -4.85
CA VAL A 234 9.40 -24.94 -5.53
C VAL A 234 10.19 -25.79 -4.53
N SER A 235 10.71 -25.18 -3.45
CA SER A 235 11.48 -25.92 -2.45
C SER A 235 10.64 -26.83 -1.55
N HIS A 236 9.33 -26.60 -1.46
CA HIS A 236 8.38 -27.39 -0.68
C HIS A 236 7.37 -28.14 -1.56
N GLY A 237 7.71 -28.43 -2.82
CA GLY A 237 6.87 -29.26 -3.69
C GLY A 237 5.44 -28.76 -3.91
N PHE A 238 5.22 -27.44 -3.89
CA PHE A 238 3.91 -26.78 -4.01
C PHE A 238 2.91 -27.10 -2.87
N GLU A 239 3.40 -27.46 -1.68
CA GLU A 239 2.56 -27.67 -0.49
C GLU A 239 1.75 -26.44 -0.11
N ASN A 240 2.31 -25.24 -0.29
CA ASN A 240 1.65 -24.00 0.07
C ASN A 240 0.46 -23.69 -0.85
N THR A 241 0.64 -23.82 -2.17
CA THR A 241 -0.47 -23.71 -3.14
C THR A 241 -1.54 -24.76 -2.87
N SER A 242 -1.15 -25.99 -2.54
CA SER A 242 -2.07 -27.07 -2.19
C SER A 242 -2.88 -26.75 -0.93
N ALA A 243 -2.22 -26.20 0.10
CA ALA A 243 -2.87 -25.80 1.34
C ALA A 243 -3.90 -24.69 1.11
N VAL A 244 -3.55 -23.65 0.34
CA VAL A 244 -4.45 -22.54 -0.02
C VAL A 244 -5.66 -23.07 -0.79
N TYR A 245 -5.44 -23.93 -1.78
CA TYR A 245 -6.50 -24.52 -2.59
C TYR A 245 -7.46 -25.37 -1.74
N ASN A 246 -6.92 -26.21 -0.87
CA ASN A 246 -7.71 -27.05 0.03
C ASN A 246 -8.50 -26.19 1.01
N GLY A 247 -7.91 -25.17 1.63
CA GLY A 247 -8.66 -24.30 2.54
C GLY A 247 -9.81 -23.58 1.84
N LEU A 248 -9.59 -23.04 0.63
CA LEU A 248 -10.64 -22.39 -0.16
C LEU A 248 -11.81 -23.34 -0.48
N THR A 249 -11.53 -24.61 -0.76
CA THR A 249 -12.56 -25.63 -1.12
C THR A 249 -13.21 -26.31 0.09
N HIS A 250 -12.54 -26.36 1.23
CA HIS A 250 -13.08 -26.96 2.46
C HIS A 250 -13.87 -25.97 3.32
N THR A 251 -13.51 -24.68 3.35
CA THR A 251 -14.36 -23.66 4.01
C THR A 251 -15.73 -23.51 3.32
N THR A 252 -15.82 -23.78 2.02
CA THR A 252 -17.11 -23.81 1.31
C THR A 252 -18.00 -24.98 1.71
N LYS A 253 -17.44 -26.10 2.21
CA LYS A 253 -18.24 -27.27 2.63
C LYS A 253 -18.87 -27.07 4.00
N SER A 254 -18.20 -26.41 4.95
CA SER A 254 -18.73 -26.17 6.30
C SER A 254 -19.84 -25.11 6.37
N VAL A 255 -19.93 -24.23 5.37
CA VAL A 255 -21.03 -23.23 5.28
C VAL A 255 -22.28 -23.83 4.61
N SER A 256 -22.13 -24.86 3.78
CA SER A 256 -23.25 -25.57 3.14
C SER A 256 -23.99 -26.55 4.06
N SER A 257 -23.47 -26.83 5.27
CA SER A 257 -24.04 -27.81 6.21
C SER A 257 -24.76 -27.18 7.41
N TYR A 258 -25.01 -25.86 7.40
CA TYR A 258 -25.91 -25.23 8.37
C TYR A 258 -27.34 -25.25 7.82
N GLU A 259 -27.97 -26.44 7.83
CA GLU A 259 -29.42 -26.50 7.83
C GLU A 259 -29.90 -25.93 9.18
N PRO A 260 -30.80 -24.93 9.20
CA PRO A 260 -31.49 -24.56 10.43
C PRO A 260 -32.45 -25.70 10.77
N GLY A 261 -31.97 -26.67 11.55
CA GLY A 261 -32.80 -27.71 12.17
C GLY A 261 -33.86 -27.05 13.06
N GLY A 262 -35.12 -27.45 12.84
CA GLY A 262 -36.32 -26.95 13.51
C GLY A 262 -36.52 -27.40 14.95
#